data_AF-A0A1I2YAB4-F1
#
_entry.id   AF-A0A1I2YAB4-F1
#
_cell.length_a   1.000
_cell.length_b   1.000
_cell.length_c   1.000
_cell.angle_alpha   90.00
_cell.angle_beta   90.00
_cell.angle_gamma   90.00
#
_symmetry.space_group_name_H-M   'P 1'
#
loop_
_entity.id
_entity.type
_entity.pdbx_description
1 polymer ?
#
loop_
_entity_poly.entity_id
_entity_poly.type
_entity_poly.pdbx_seq_one_letter_code
_entity_poly.pdbx_strand_id
1 'polypeptide(L)'
;MTEKLTIDEAARIAEEAFAPYECKTKEVDDGDLLKVAVDVNGHLVDVNDLHKDIFTDKEVFLSKLELARQRMSDIGADFGEWRTG
;
A
#
# COMPACT_ATOMS: atom_id res chain seq x y z
N MET A 1 -16.74 14.10 -7.36
CA MET A 1 -15.45 14.28 -8.06
C MET A 1 -14.45 13.47 -7.26
N THR A 2 -13.94 12.37 -7.81
CA THR A 2 -12.93 11.55 -7.13
C THR A 2 -11.59 12.27 -7.32
N GLU A 3 -11.05 12.81 -6.23
CA GLU A 3 -9.70 13.38 -6.23
C GLU A 3 -8.71 12.27 -6.59
N LYS A 4 -7.89 12.49 -7.61
CA LYS A 4 -6.90 11.52 -8.06
C LYS A 4 -5.64 11.64 -7.20
N LEU A 5 -5.16 10.53 -6.66
CA LEU A 5 -3.90 10.53 -5.91
C LEU A 5 -2.70 10.65 -6.86
N THR A 6 -1.72 11.45 -6.45
CA THR A 6 -0.37 11.40 -7.03
C THR A 6 0.39 10.16 -6.52
N ILE A 7 1.48 9.81 -7.20
CA ILE A 7 2.32 8.68 -6.78
C ILE A 7 2.94 8.90 -5.38
N ASP A 8 3.34 10.13 -5.07
CA ASP A 8 3.85 10.51 -3.74
C ASP A 8 2.78 10.37 -2.66
N GLU A 9 1.54 10.77 -2.93
CA GLU A 9 0.43 10.59 -1.99
C GLU A 9 0.09 9.11 -1.79
N ALA A 10 0.07 8.33 -2.87
CA ALA A 10 -0.14 6.90 -2.81
C ALA A 10 0.97 6.21 -2.00
N ALA A 11 2.23 6.57 -2.23
CA ALA A 11 3.37 6.05 -1.49
C ALA A 11 3.25 6.35 0.02
N ARG A 12 2.94 7.60 0.38
CA ARG A 12 2.73 7.98 1.78
C ARG A 12 1.57 7.23 2.44
N ILE A 13 0.43 7.13 1.76
CA ILE A 13 -0.73 6.37 2.26
C ILE A 13 -0.35 4.90 2.47
N ALA A 14 0.43 4.30 1.57
CA ALA A 14 0.90 2.93 1.73
C ALA A 14 1.84 2.78 2.94
N GLU A 15 2.76 3.71 3.14
CA GLU A 15 3.64 3.70 4.33
C GLU A 15 2.84 3.81 5.63
N GLU A 16 1.87 4.72 5.69
CA GLU A 16 0.97 4.87 6.84
C GLU A 16 0.09 3.63 7.05
N ALA A 17 -0.38 3.02 5.96
CA ALA A 17 -1.21 1.83 5.97
C ALA A 17 -0.51 0.61 6.56
N PHE A 18 0.80 0.45 6.35
CA PHE A 18 1.54 -0.74 6.79
C PHE A 18 2.35 -0.52 8.07
N ALA A 19 2.31 0.68 8.65
CA ALA A 19 2.85 0.91 10.00
C ALA A 19 2.24 -0.10 11.00
N PRO A 20 3.03 -0.66 11.94
CA PRO A 20 4.42 -0.31 12.27
C PRO A 20 5.50 -1.03 11.44
N TYR A 21 5.13 -1.82 10.43
CA TYR A 21 6.08 -2.57 9.62
C TYR A 21 6.83 -1.68 8.64
N GLU A 22 8.06 -2.08 8.30
CA GLU A 22 8.87 -1.34 7.33
C GLU A 22 8.25 -1.48 5.94
N CYS A 23 7.67 -0.38 5.45
CA CYS A 23 7.12 -0.28 4.10
C CYS A 23 8.14 0.41 3.20
N LYS A 24 8.43 -0.20 2.04
CA LYS A 24 9.27 0.35 1.00
C LYS A 24 8.45 0.56 -0.25
N THR A 25 8.47 1.78 -0.74
CA THR A 25 7.81 2.16 -1.98
C THR A 25 8.85 2.48 -3.06
N LYS A 26 8.55 2.14 -4.31
CA LYS A 26 9.41 2.44 -5.45
C LYS A 26 8.58 2.78 -6.68
N GLU A 27 8.85 3.93 -7.25
CA GLU A 27 8.37 4.29 -8.58
C GLU A 27 9.11 3.52 -9.68
N VAL A 28 8.35 3.00 -10.64
CA VAL A 28 8.84 2.30 -11.83
C VAL A 28 8.08 2.84 -13.05
N ASP A 29 8.65 2.66 -14.24
CA ASP A 29 8.04 3.05 -15.52
C ASP A 29 7.62 4.54 -15.57
N ASP A 30 8.53 5.45 -15.17
CA ASP A 30 8.31 6.91 -15.25
C ASP A 30 7.08 7.41 -14.45
N GLY A 31 6.74 6.74 -13.34
CA GLY A 31 5.59 7.12 -12.52
C GLY A 31 4.29 6.39 -12.86
N ASP A 32 4.31 5.43 -13.79
CA ASP A 32 3.12 4.64 -14.12
C ASP A 32 2.90 3.42 -13.22
N LEU A 33 3.92 3.02 -12.44
CA LEU A 33 3.83 1.89 -11.53
C LEU A 33 4.42 2.23 -10.16
N LEU A 34 3.65 2.00 -9.11
CA LEU A 34 4.09 2.05 -7.72
C LEU A 34 4.26 0.64 -7.19
N LYS A 35 5.50 0.26 -6.88
CA LYS A 35 5.80 -0.98 -6.17
C LYS A 35 5.81 -0.72 -4.67
N VAL A 36 5.11 -1.56 -3.92
CA VAL A 36 5.03 -1.48 -2.47
C VAL A 36 5.43 -2.84 -1.89
N ALA A 37 6.42 -2.85 -1.02
CA ALA A 37 6.89 -4.06 -0.33
C ALA A 37 6.95 -3.80 1.18
N VAL A 38 6.48 -4.76 1.96
CA VAL A 38 6.37 -4.63 3.42
C VAL A 38 7.18 -5.74 4.08
N ASP A 39 8.09 -5.39 4.99
CA ASP A 39 8.82 -6.36 5.80
C ASP A 39 8.01 -6.71 7.06
N VAL A 40 7.51 -7.94 7.11
CA VAL A 40 6.80 -8.49 8.26
C VAL A 40 7.71 -9.52 8.92
N ASN A 41 8.34 -9.16 10.03
CA ASN A 41 9.19 -10.05 10.83
C ASN A 41 10.31 -10.74 10.00
N GLY A 42 10.91 -10.03 9.04
CA GLY A 42 11.94 -10.56 8.14
C GLY A 42 11.40 -11.27 6.89
N HIS A 43 10.09 -11.25 6.68
CA HIS A 43 9.45 -11.70 5.44
C HIS A 43 9.03 -10.50 4.61
N LEU A 44 9.68 -10.33 3.46
CA LEU A 44 9.29 -9.31 2.49
C LEU A 44 8.03 -9.77 1.75
N VAL A 45 6.96 -8.99 1.85
CA VAL A 45 5.68 -9.24 1.20
C VAL A 45 5.42 -8.14 0.17
N ASP A 46 5.32 -8.52 -1.09
CA ASP A 46 4.93 -7.61 -2.17
C ASP A 46 3.42 -7.33 -2.14
N VAL A 47 3.08 -6.06 -1.98
CA VAL A 47 1.73 -5.54 -2.15
C VAL A 47 1.61 -5.27 -3.65
N ASN A 48 1.10 -6.26 -4.39
CA ASN A 48 0.75 -6.26 -5.83
C ASN A 48 1.06 -4.98 -6.62
N ASP A 49 1.63 -5.11 -7.83
CA ASP A 49 1.88 -4.00 -8.76
C ASP A 49 0.70 -3.00 -8.85
N LEU A 50 0.86 -1.83 -8.20
CA LEU A 50 -0.14 -0.77 -8.17
C LEU A 50 0.11 0.12 -9.38
N HIS A 51 -0.57 -0.18 -10.49
CA HIS A 51 -0.53 0.67 -11.68
C HIS A 51 -1.20 2.03 -11.43
N LYS A 52 -0.86 3.03 -12.23
CA LYS A 52 -1.45 4.38 -12.16
C LYS A 52 -2.98 4.39 -12.19
N ASP A 53 -3.59 3.55 -13.02
CA ASP A 53 -5.06 3.42 -13.03
C ASP A 53 -5.63 2.91 -11.70
N ILE A 54 -4.83 2.19 -10.91
CA ILE A 54 -5.19 1.63 -9.60
C ILE A 54 -4.92 2.64 -8.50
N PHE A 55 -3.72 3.25 -8.45
CA PHE A 55 -3.38 4.16 -7.35
C PHE A 55 -3.98 5.55 -7.50
N THR A 56 -4.30 5.99 -8.72
CA THR A 56 -4.97 7.30 -8.90
C THR A 56 -6.43 7.26 -8.44
N ASP A 57 -7.06 6.09 -8.35
CA ASP A 57 -8.37 5.94 -7.71
C ASP A 57 -8.17 5.59 -6.22
N LYS A 58 -8.43 6.56 -5.34
CA LYS A 58 -8.23 6.41 -3.90
C LYS A 58 -9.00 5.24 -3.31
N GLU A 59 -10.22 4.98 -3.77
CA GLU A 59 -11.09 3.95 -3.18
C GLU A 59 -10.60 2.55 -3.57
N VAL A 60 -10.20 2.39 -4.84
CA VAL A 60 -9.57 1.16 -5.34
C VAL A 60 -8.22 0.94 -4.66
N PHE A 61 -7.41 1.99 -4.54
CA PHE A 61 -6.10 1.94 -3.88
C PHE A 61 -6.21 1.46 -2.44
N LEU A 62 -7.06 2.09 -1.63
CA LEU A 62 -7.28 1.71 -0.23
C LEU A 62 -7.80 0.27 -0.11
N SER A 63 -8.72 -0.13 -0.98
CA SER A 63 -9.22 -1.51 -1.03
C SER A 63 -8.10 -2.54 -1.29
N LYS A 64 -7.10 -2.19 -2.12
CA LYS A 64 -5.93 -3.05 -2.36
C LYS A 64 -5.01 -3.14 -1.14
N LEU A 65 -4.79 -2.03 -0.44
CA LEU A 65 -3.99 -1.99 0.78
C LEU A 65 -4.64 -2.79 1.91
N GLU A 66 -5.96 -2.68 2.06
CA GLU A 66 -6.74 -3.46 3.04
C GLU A 66 -6.64 -4.97 2.76
N LEU A 67 -6.83 -5.39 1.51
CA LEU A 67 -6.67 -6.79 1.11
C LEU A 67 -5.25 -7.29 1.39
N ALA A 68 -4.23 -6.47 1.15
CA ALA A 68 -2.84 -6.82 1.43
C ALA A 68 -2.58 -6.96 2.93
N ARG A 69 -3.08 -6.05 3.77
CA ARG A 69 -3.02 -6.18 5.24
C ARG A 69 -3.70 -7.44 5.70
N GLN A 70 -4.87 -7.77 5.18
CA GLN A 70 -5.59 -8.98 5.56
C GLN A 70 -4.75 -10.24 5.28
N ARG A 71 -4.15 -10.32 4.08
CA ARG A 71 -3.24 -11.41 3.72
C ARG A 71 -2.00 -11.47 4.60
N MET A 72 -1.47 -10.32 5.00
CA MET A 72 -0.32 -10.25 5.92
C MET A 72 -0.72 -10.66 7.34
N SER A 73 -1.94 -10.34 7.79
CA SER A 73 -2.45 -10.81 9.08
C SER A 73 -2.66 -12.32 9.09
N ASP A 74 -3.03 -12.95 7.97
CA ASP A 74 -3.09 -14.41 7.86
C ASP A 74 -1.73 -15.10 8.10
N ILE A 75 -0.61 -14.39 7.88
CA ILE A 75 0.76 -14.88 8.15
C ILE A 75 1.33 -14.35 9.48
N GLY A 76 0.51 -13.69 10.31
CA GLY A 76 0.88 -13.26 11.66
C GLY A 76 1.28 -11.80 11.82
N ALA A 77 1.01 -10.92 10.84
CA ALA A 77 1.20 -9.48 10.99
C ALA A 77 0.09 -8.81 11.82
N ASP A 78 0.47 -7.94 12.74
CA ASP A 78 -0.41 -7.14 13.60
C ASP A 78 -0.21 -5.65 13.29
N PHE A 79 -1.18 -5.06 12.59
CA PHE A 79 -1.11 -3.67 12.13
C PHE A 79 -1.89 -2.69 13.04
N GLY A 80 -2.34 -3.13 14.23
CA GLY A 80 -3.25 -2.35 15.08
C GLY A 80 -4.58 -1.95 14.41
N GLU A 81 -5.38 -1.10 15.08
CA GLU A 81 -6.61 -0.53 14.50
C GLU A 81 -6.25 0.43 13.34
N TRP A 82 -6.77 0.15 12.15
CA TRP A 82 -6.68 1.09 11.02
C TRP A 82 -7.56 2.31 11.33
N ARG A 83 -6.98 3.52 11.38
CA ARG A 83 -7.78 4.76 11.45
C ARG A 83 -8.49 4.99 10.12
N THR A 84 -9.69 4.43 9.98
CA THR A 84 -10.62 4.86 8.95
C THR A 84 -11.17 6.21 9.40
N GLY A 85 -10.44 7.27 9.09
CA GLY A 85 -10.89 8.66 9.26
C GLY A 85 -11.93 9.02 8.21
#